data_AF-A0A6A5S7W7-F1
#
_entry.id   AF-A0A6A5S7W7-F1
#
_cell.length_a   1.000
_cell.length_b   1.000
_cell.length_c   1.000
_cell.angle_alpha   90.00
_cell.angle_beta   90.00
_cell.angle_gamma   90.00
#
_symmetry.space_group_name_H-M   'P 1'
#
loop_
_entity.id
_entity.type
_entity.pdbx_description
1 polymer ?
#
loop_
_entity_poly.entity_id
_entity_poly.type
_entity_poly.pdbx_seq_one_letter_code
_entity_poly.pdbx_strand_id
1 'polypeptide(L)'
;MGEDLYQAPVHNASQLSVDLDPQSYRLQLLQPFNAWCPGSTTSMSILTKVKGKCTSDHISPVGPRYKYRVHLENISNNMLLADENAWLPSESRMLGHTTHPLTREISLIHEVARDLRDQGVKWCIIGDWNYGEGSSREHAALEPRYLGGVVIIARSFARIHETNLKMQGMLPLVFADPQDYDRVREGDCITLVGVEEGELGPGIQVVMWMKSRNGGE
;
A
#
# COMPACT_ATOMS: atom_id res chain seq x y z
N MET A 1 18.88 39.69 3.92
CA MET A 1 17.96 39.10 2.93
C MET A 1 17.46 37.78 3.48
N GLY A 2 16.23 37.74 4.00
CA GLY A 2 15.66 36.56 4.69
C GLY A 2 14.64 36.89 5.78
N GLU A 3 14.60 38.13 6.27
CA GLU A 3 13.68 38.57 7.33
C GLU A 3 12.19 38.54 6.89
N ASP A 4 11.90 38.70 5.59
CA ASP A 4 10.53 38.68 5.05
C ASP A 4 10.00 37.30 4.62
N LEU A 5 10.73 36.20 4.91
CA LEU A 5 10.33 34.84 4.51
C LEU A 5 9.68 34.04 5.65
N TYR A 6 9.79 34.52 6.89
CA TYR A 6 9.28 33.84 8.07
C TYR A 6 7.99 34.52 8.56
N GLN A 7 6.95 33.71 8.74
CA GLN A 7 5.72 34.13 9.41
C GLN A 7 5.65 33.43 10.77
N ALA A 8 5.81 34.20 11.85
CA ALA A 8 5.64 33.69 13.20
C ALA A 8 4.17 33.29 13.45
N PRO A 9 3.91 32.21 14.22
CA PRO A 9 2.55 31.94 14.66
C PRO A 9 2.05 33.08 15.55
N VAL A 10 0.76 33.42 15.44
CA VAL A 10 0.14 34.40 16.33
C VAL A 10 0.05 33.82 17.75
N HIS A 11 0.27 34.65 18.77
CA HIS A 11 0.18 34.22 20.17
C HIS A 11 -1.24 33.82 20.60
N ASN A 12 -2.26 34.37 19.95
CA ASN A 12 -3.66 34.01 20.17
C ASN A 12 -4.35 33.71 18.83
N ALA A 13 -4.64 32.44 18.60
CA ALA A 13 -5.28 31.94 17.38
C ALA A 13 -6.78 31.63 17.56
N SER A 14 -7.41 32.05 18.66
CA SER A 14 -8.80 31.66 18.98
C SER A 14 -9.84 32.16 17.97
N GLN A 15 -9.50 33.18 17.18
CA GLN A 15 -10.35 33.76 16.13
C GLN A 15 -9.98 33.28 14.72
N LEU A 16 -8.92 32.47 14.56
CA LEU A 16 -8.53 31.94 13.26
C LEU A 16 -9.40 30.74 12.89
N SER A 17 -9.90 30.71 11.66
CA SER A 17 -10.51 29.53 11.04
C SER A 17 -9.56 28.93 10.01
N VAL A 18 -9.63 27.61 9.84
CA VAL A 18 -9.00 26.89 8.74
C VAL A 18 -10.12 26.27 7.91
N ASP A 19 -10.41 26.90 6.78
CA ASP A 19 -11.48 26.48 5.90
C ASP A 19 -10.95 25.53 4.82
N LEU A 20 -11.67 24.44 4.60
CA LEU A 20 -11.38 23.46 3.55
C LEU A 20 -12.57 23.42 2.60
N ASP A 21 -12.35 23.86 1.36
CA ASP A 21 -13.33 23.74 0.30
C ASP A 21 -13.59 22.25 0.00
N PRO A 22 -14.82 21.73 0.16
CA PRO A 22 -15.14 20.36 -0.18
C PRO A 22 -14.92 20.00 -1.66
N GLN A 23 -14.86 21.00 -2.54
CA GLN A 23 -14.59 20.84 -3.98
C GLN A 23 -13.13 21.08 -4.36
N SER A 24 -12.25 21.33 -3.39
CA SER A 24 -10.84 21.58 -3.67
C SER A 24 -10.17 20.33 -4.26
N TYR A 25 -9.48 20.53 -5.38
CA TYR A 25 -8.66 19.48 -6.02
C TYR A 25 -7.26 19.35 -5.41
N ARG A 26 -6.91 20.15 -4.39
CA ARG A 26 -5.56 20.23 -3.77
C ARG A 26 -5.51 19.71 -2.35
N LEU A 27 -6.51 20.07 -1.56
CA LEU A 27 -6.73 19.71 -0.16
C LEU A 27 -7.99 18.85 -0.06
N GLN A 28 -7.93 17.75 0.70
CA GLN A 28 -9.05 16.88 1.03
C GLN A 28 -9.01 16.59 2.53
N LEU A 29 -10.16 16.71 3.20
CA LEU A 29 -10.27 16.26 4.59
C LEU A 29 -10.12 14.73 4.63
N LEU A 30 -9.21 14.23 5.47
CA LEU A 30 -9.07 12.80 5.66
C LEU A 30 -10.29 12.23 6.39
N GLN A 31 -10.89 11.20 5.81
CA GLN A 31 -11.89 10.39 6.47
C GLN A 31 -11.18 9.29 7.28
N PRO A 32 -11.64 8.98 8.50
CA PRO A 32 -11.13 7.83 9.24
C PRO A 32 -11.21 6.57 8.40
N PHE A 33 -10.14 5.78 8.38
CA PHE A 33 -10.20 4.47 7.74
C PHE A 33 -11.15 3.54 8.48
N ASN A 34 -11.78 2.62 7.74
CA ASN A 34 -12.62 1.57 8.34
C ASN A 34 -11.84 0.79 9.40
N ALA A 35 -12.49 0.52 10.53
CA ALA A 35 -11.95 -0.38 11.53
C ALA A 35 -11.70 -1.78 10.93
N TRP A 36 -10.83 -2.54 11.57
CA TRP A 36 -10.60 -3.93 11.21
C TRP A 36 -11.92 -4.71 11.26
N CYS A 37 -12.20 -5.49 10.21
CA CYS A 37 -13.38 -6.35 10.15
C CYS A 37 -12.96 -7.82 10.00
N PRO A 38 -13.64 -8.78 10.66
CA PRO A 38 -13.35 -10.20 10.47
C PRO A 38 -13.39 -10.62 8.99
N GLY A 39 -12.53 -11.56 8.61
CA GLY A 39 -12.31 -12.00 7.24
C GLY A 39 -11.35 -11.11 6.44
N SER A 40 -10.71 -10.11 7.05
CA SER A 40 -9.76 -9.21 6.36
C SER A 40 -8.49 -9.94 5.92
N THR A 41 -8.11 -11.02 6.60
CA THR A 41 -6.92 -11.82 6.27
C THR A 41 -7.24 -13.20 5.70
N THR A 42 -8.47 -13.43 5.24
CA THR A 42 -8.89 -14.71 4.68
C THR A 42 -9.01 -14.63 3.16
N SER A 43 -8.35 -15.55 2.45
CA SER A 43 -8.41 -15.68 0.98
C SER A 43 -8.18 -14.36 0.22
N MET A 44 -7.22 -13.56 0.69
CA MET A 44 -6.83 -12.30 0.04
C MET A 44 -6.24 -12.57 -1.34
N SER A 45 -6.60 -11.73 -2.31
CA SER A 45 -5.92 -11.72 -3.61
C SER A 45 -4.53 -11.09 -3.49
N ILE A 46 -3.59 -11.53 -4.31
CA ILE A 46 -2.29 -10.86 -4.42
C ILE A 46 -2.40 -9.80 -5.53
N LEU A 47 -2.27 -8.53 -5.16
CA LEU A 47 -2.39 -7.41 -6.10
C LEU A 47 -1.19 -7.33 -7.05
N THR A 48 0.02 -7.47 -6.52
CA THR A 48 1.26 -7.50 -7.30
C THR A 48 2.35 -8.22 -6.51
N LYS A 49 3.31 -8.78 -7.23
CA LYS A 49 4.58 -9.27 -6.69
C LYS A 49 5.69 -8.37 -7.21
N VAL A 50 6.17 -7.49 -6.34
CA VAL A 50 7.21 -6.51 -6.63
C VAL A 50 8.54 -7.21 -6.88
N LYS A 51 9.18 -6.94 -8.01
CA LYS A 51 10.48 -7.50 -8.38
C LYS A 51 11.61 -6.53 -8.08
N GLY A 52 12.55 -6.95 -7.23
CA GLY A 52 13.76 -6.17 -6.96
C GLY A 52 13.48 -4.89 -6.15
N LYS A 53 14.18 -3.81 -6.51
CA LYS A 53 14.18 -2.58 -5.71
C LYS A 53 12.85 -1.83 -5.83
N CYS A 54 12.19 -1.59 -4.69
CA CYS A 54 10.99 -0.77 -4.63
C CYS A 54 11.14 0.31 -3.53
N THR A 55 11.35 1.55 -3.97
CA THR A 55 11.46 2.72 -3.09
C THR A 55 10.11 3.39 -2.88
N SER A 56 10.00 4.31 -1.93
CA SER A 56 8.80 5.15 -1.81
C SER A 56 8.50 6.00 -3.05
N ASP A 57 9.48 6.25 -3.94
CA ASP A 57 9.26 6.85 -5.27
C ASP A 57 8.66 5.86 -6.28
N HIS A 58 8.86 4.56 -6.10
CA HIS A 58 8.17 3.55 -6.89
C HIS A 58 6.71 3.40 -6.44
N ILE A 59 6.48 3.43 -5.13
CA ILE A 59 5.15 3.30 -4.52
C ILE A 59 4.30 4.56 -4.72
N SER A 60 4.85 5.75 -4.48
CA SER A 60 4.13 7.02 -4.60
C SER A 60 5.02 8.05 -5.29
N PRO A 61 5.03 8.08 -6.64
CA PRO A 61 5.84 9.01 -7.41
C PRO A 61 5.38 10.46 -7.22
N VAL A 62 6.34 11.35 -6.99
CA VAL A 62 6.06 12.76 -6.63
C VAL A 62 5.79 13.62 -7.85
N GLY A 63 6.78 13.77 -8.75
CA GLY A 63 6.65 14.41 -10.07
C GLY A 63 5.58 15.52 -10.21
N PRO A 64 4.82 15.53 -11.32
CA PRO A 64 3.69 16.44 -11.53
C PRO A 64 2.52 16.26 -10.55
N ARG A 65 2.51 15.15 -9.80
CA ARG A 65 1.42 14.72 -8.92
C ARG A 65 1.58 15.24 -7.50
N TYR A 66 2.72 15.82 -7.15
CA TYR A 66 2.99 16.43 -5.85
C TYR A 66 1.96 17.49 -5.45
N LYS A 67 1.32 18.13 -6.45
CA LYS A 67 0.20 19.05 -6.22
C LYS A 67 -0.97 18.39 -5.45
N TYR A 68 -1.11 17.07 -5.51
CA TYR A 68 -2.13 16.28 -4.83
C TYR A 68 -1.70 15.71 -3.48
N ARG A 69 -0.52 16.07 -2.95
CA ARG A 69 0.00 15.51 -1.68
C ARG A 69 -0.91 15.71 -0.45
N VAL A 70 -1.90 16.59 -0.53
CA VAL A 70 -2.87 16.83 0.55
C VAL A 70 -4.28 16.40 0.13
N HIS A 71 -4.39 15.65 -0.97
CA HIS A 71 -5.64 15.10 -1.48
C HIS A 71 -5.45 13.59 -1.71
N LEU A 72 -5.75 12.79 -0.68
CA LEU A 72 -5.43 11.36 -0.63
C LEU A 72 -5.98 10.57 -1.81
N GLU A 73 -7.23 10.82 -2.20
CA GLU A 73 -7.84 10.13 -3.33
C GLU A 73 -7.12 10.40 -4.66
N ASN A 74 -6.76 11.66 -4.92
CA ASN A 74 -6.10 12.06 -6.15
C ASN A 74 -4.65 11.58 -6.21
N ILE A 75 -3.93 11.58 -5.10
CA ILE A 75 -2.56 11.07 -5.07
C ILE A 75 -2.52 9.53 -5.18
N SER A 76 -3.53 8.83 -4.67
CA SER A 76 -3.66 7.36 -4.78
C SER A 76 -3.75 6.86 -6.23
N ASN A 77 -4.09 7.73 -7.20
CA ASN A 77 -4.00 7.40 -8.62
C ASN A 77 -2.55 7.25 -9.13
N ASN A 78 -1.56 7.28 -8.24
CA ASN A 78 -0.15 7.05 -8.56
C ASN A 78 0.44 5.83 -7.87
N MET A 79 -0.36 5.08 -7.12
CA MET A 79 0.12 3.94 -6.34
C MET A 79 0.82 2.93 -7.27
N LEU A 80 2.09 2.65 -6.95
CA LEU A 80 2.97 1.69 -7.60
C LEU A 80 3.19 1.90 -9.10
N LEU A 81 3.00 3.12 -9.62
CA LEU A 81 3.13 3.39 -11.07
C LEU A 81 4.50 3.09 -11.67
N ALA A 82 5.56 3.07 -10.87
CA ALA A 82 6.91 2.76 -11.34
C ALA A 82 7.42 1.38 -10.87
N ASP A 83 6.55 0.57 -10.26
CA ASP A 83 6.88 -0.76 -9.79
C ASP A 83 7.01 -1.78 -10.95
N GLU A 84 7.92 -2.74 -10.82
CA GLU A 84 8.04 -3.87 -11.75
C GLU A 84 7.37 -5.11 -11.15
N ASN A 85 6.38 -5.66 -11.85
CA ASN A 85 5.69 -6.88 -11.43
C ASN A 85 6.47 -8.13 -11.91
N ALA A 86 6.83 -9.02 -10.98
CA ALA A 86 7.60 -10.23 -11.21
C ALA A 86 6.94 -11.24 -12.16
N TRP A 87 5.62 -11.14 -12.37
CA TRP A 87 4.86 -12.04 -13.26
C TRP A 87 4.67 -11.48 -14.66
N LEU A 88 4.91 -10.19 -14.87
CA LEU A 88 4.78 -9.56 -16.18
C LEU A 88 6.13 -9.49 -16.91
N PRO A 89 6.13 -9.34 -18.25
CA PRO A 89 7.36 -9.09 -19.01
C PRO A 89 8.11 -7.86 -18.49
N SER A 90 9.43 -7.98 -18.36
CA SER A 90 10.32 -6.90 -17.91
C SER A 90 10.51 -5.86 -19.03
N GLU A 91 9.49 -5.02 -19.23
CA GLU A 91 9.43 -3.99 -20.27
C GLU A 91 8.93 -2.68 -19.66
N SER A 92 9.47 -1.53 -20.08
CA SER A 92 9.10 -0.23 -19.50
C SER A 92 7.60 0.10 -19.59
N ARG A 93 6.89 -0.44 -20.59
CA ARG A 93 5.43 -0.27 -20.74
C ARG A 93 4.61 -1.06 -19.71
N MET A 94 5.21 -2.03 -19.03
CA MET A 94 4.58 -2.87 -18.00
C MET A 94 4.78 -2.33 -16.59
N LEU A 95 5.56 -1.26 -16.41
CA LEU A 95 5.71 -0.62 -15.11
C LEU A 95 4.34 -0.16 -14.59
N GLY A 96 4.09 -0.43 -13.31
CA GLY A 96 2.84 -0.12 -12.65
C GLY A 96 1.63 -0.91 -13.14
N HIS A 97 1.83 -2.00 -13.89
CA HIS A 97 0.75 -2.89 -14.32
C HIS A 97 0.68 -4.16 -13.49
N THR A 98 -0.51 -4.72 -13.39
CA THR A 98 -0.75 -6.05 -12.82
C THR A 98 -1.89 -6.75 -13.54
N THR A 99 -1.93 -8.07 -13.45
CA THR A 99 -3.06 -8.87 -13.90
C THR A 99 -4.17 -8.78 -12.86
N HIS A 100 -5.32 -8.29 -13.27
CA HIS A 100 -6.51 -8.22 -12.42
C HIS A 100 -6.89 -9.62 -11.92
N PRO A 101 -6.98 -9.88 -10.60
CA PRO A 101 -7.16 -11.24 -10.08
C PRO A 101 -8.54 -11.83 -10.43
N LEU A 102 -9.55 -10.99 -10.66
CA LEU A 102 -10.89 -11.40 -11.08
C LEU A 102 -11.05 -11.51 -12.61
N THR A 103 -10.81 -10.43 -13.36
CA THR A 103 -11.06 -10.37 -14.82
C THR A 103 -9.93 -10.97 -15.66
N ARG A 104 -8.72 -11.09 -15.11
CA ARG A 104 -7.48 -11.54 -15.79
C ARG A 104 -6.95 -10.58 -16.84
N GLU A 105 -7.49 -9.37 -16.91
CA GLU A 105 -6.97 -8.30 -17.76
C GLU A 105 -5.74 -7.63 -17.12
N ILE A 106 -4.79 -7.20 -17.93
CA ILE A 106 -3.63 -6.44 -17.44
C ILE A 106 -4.01 -4.96 -17.45
N SER A 107 -3.96 -4.33 -16.28
CA SER A 107 -4.30 -2.90 -16.09
C SER A 107 -3.37 -2.27 -15.05
N LEU A 108 -3.51 -0.95 -14.83
CA LEU A 108 -2.71 -0.24 -13.84
C LEU A 108 -3.04 -0.71 -12.43
N ILE A 109 -2.01 -0.86 -11.59
CA ILE A 109 -2.13 -1.40 -10.22
C ILE A 109 -3.16 -0.61 -9.40
N HIS A 110 -3.17 0.72 -9.47
CA HIS A 110 -4.10 1.54 -8.71
C HIS A 110 -5.55 1.43 -9.21
N GLU A 111 -5.77 1.15 -10.49
CA GLU A 111 -7.11 0.90 -11.06
C GLU A 111 -7.64 -0.44 -10.60
N VAL A 112 -6.81 -1.49 -10.67
CA VAL A 112 -7.12 -2.83 -10.16
C VAL A 112 -7.41 -2.76 -8.65
N ALA A 113 -6.56 -2.09 -7.87
CA ALA A 113 -6.76 -1.97 -6.43
C ALA A 113 -8.06 -1.24 -6.07
N ARG A 114 -8.42 -0.19 -6.83
CA ARG A 114 -9.68 0.53 -6.68
C ARG A 114 -10.89 -0.36 -6.97
N ASP A 115 -10.86 -1.11 -8.08
CA ASP A 115 -11.94 -2.02 -8.44
C ASP A 115 -12.12 -3.12 -7.39
N LEU A 116 -11.02 -3.73 -6.92
CA LEU A 116 -11.05 -4.71 -5.84
C LEU A 116 -11.63 -4.14 -4.55
N ARG A 117 -11.23 -2.93 -4.16
CA ARG A 117 -11.78 -2.23 -2.99
C ARG A 117 -13.28 -2.02 -3.12
N ASP A 118 -13.73 -1.53 -4.27
CA ASP A 118 -15.13 -1.18 -4.51
C ASP A 118 -16.01 -2.45 -4.58
N GLN A 119 -15.43 -3.60 -4.96
CA GLN A 119 -16.05 -4.92 -4.88
C GLN A 119 -15.89 -5.61 -3.51
N GLY A 120 -15.22 -4.96 -2.54
CA GLY A 120 -14.99 -5.51 -1.20
C GLY A 120 -13.93 -6.64 -1.14
N VAL A 121 -13.16 -6.85 -2.20
CA VAL A 121 -12.09 -7.85 -2.26
C VAL A 121 -10.86 -7.36 -1.52
N LYS A 122 -10.44 -8.14 -0.53
CA LYS A 122 -9.21 -7.88 0.22
C LYS A 122 -8.00 -8.33 -0.58
N TRP A 123 -6.94 -7.53 -0.50
CA TRP A 123 -5.71 -7.82 -1.21
C TRP A 123 -4.47 -7.51 -0.40
N CYS A 124 -3.37 -8.14 -0.81
CA CYS A 124 -2.03 -7.96 -0.27
C CYS A 124 -1.01 -7.68 -1.38
N ILE A 125 0.18 -7.21 -0.99
CA ILE A 125 1.34 -7.04 -1.87
C ILE A 125 2.45 -7.97 -1.40
N ILE A 126 3.17 -8.56 -2.34
CA ILE A 126 4.41 -9.29 -2.07
C ILE A 126 5.60 -8.41 -2.46
N GLY A 127 6.42 -8.04 -1.48
CA GLY A 127 7.62 -7.22 -1.62
C GLY A 127 8.91 -8.04 -1.65
N ASP A 128 9.92 -7.53 -2.34
CA ASP A 128 11.27 -8.09 -2.29
C ASP A 128 12.07 -7.49 -1.10
N TRP A 129 13.39 -7.38 -1.22
CA TRP A 129 14.26 -6.79 -0.21
C TRP A 129 14.07 -5.27 -0.04
N ASN A 130 14.17 -4.82 1.22
CA ASN A 130 14.17 -3.41 1.61
C ASN A 130 12.98 -2.61 1.05
N TYR A 131 11.79 -3.21 1.06
CA TYR A 131 10.59 -2.63 0.48
C TYR A 131 10.25 -1.27 1.12
N GLY A 132 10.02 -0.27 0.27
CA GLY A 132 9.73 1.10 0.67
C GLY A 132 10.97 1.92 1.05
N GLU A 133 12.15 1.57 0.54
CA GLU A 133 13.39 2.34 0.75
C GLU A 133 13.22 3.82 0.37
N GLY A 134 13.96 4.71 1.04
CA GLY A 134 14.12 6.09 0.61
C GLY A 134 13.29 7.07 1.43
N SER A 135 12.54 7.94 0.75
CA SER A 135 11.88 9.09 1.38
C SER A 135 10.86 8.68 2.45
N SER A 136 10.70 9.52 3.48
CA SER A 136 9.81 9.29 4.63
C SER A 136 8.33 9.52 4.35
N ARG A 137 7.92 9.55 3.06
CA ARG A 137 6.55 9.93 2.67
C ARG A 137 5.54 8.90 3.17
N GLU A 138 4.63 9.35 4.03
CA GLU A 138 3.52 8.55 4.55
C GLU A 138 2.53 8.14 3.46
N HIS A 139 2.47 8.86 2.34
CA HIS A 139 1.64 8.52 1.17
C HIS A 139 1.87 7.10 0.67
N ALA A 140 3.11 6.62 0.70
CA ALA A 140 3.42 5.24 0.32
C ALA A 140 2.71 4.19 1.20
N ALA A 141 2.23 4.54 2.40
CA ALA A 141 1.39 3.70 3.24
C ALA A 141 -0.09 4.08 3.18
N LEU A 142 -0.42 5.37 3.06
CA LEU A 142 -1.80 5.85 2.96
C LEU A 142 -2.49 5.40 1.66
N GLU A 143 -1.79 5.40 0.53
CA GLU A 143 -2.38 5.05 -0.78
C GLU A 143 -2.80 3.57 -0.84
N PRO A 144 -1.95 2.58 -0.48
CA PRO A 144 -2.39 1.19 -0.39
C PRO A 144 -3.56 1.01 0.57
N ARG A 145 -3.53 1.69 1.72
CA ARG A 145 -4.61 1.61 2.71
C ARG A 145 -5.92 2.18 2.20
N TYR A 146 -5.87 3.31 1.49
CA TYR A 146 -7.02 3.97 0.86
C TYR A 146 -7.61 3.13 -0.28
N LEU A 147 -6.76 2.40 -1.00
CA LEU A 147 -7.16 1.50 -2.09
C LEU A 147 -7.50 0.08 -1.61
N GLY A 148 -7.74 -0.12 -0.31
CA GLY A 148 -8.29 -1.38 0.24
C GLY A 148 -7.27 -2.45 0.60
N GLY A 149 -5.97 -2.14 0.56
CA GLY A 149 -4.91 -3.04 0.96
C GLY A 149 -4.94 -3.36 2.44
N VAL A 150 -4.63 -4.60 2.78
CA VAL A 150 -4.64 -5.09 4.17
C VAL A 150 -3.22 -5.39 4.65
N VAL A 151 -2.45 -6.10 3.82
CA VAL A 151 -1.16 -6.68 4.21
C VAL A 151 -0.12 -6.37 3.13
N ILE A 152 1.11 -6.11 3.57
CA ILE A 152 2.28 -6.19 2.70
C ILE A 152 3.22 -7.24 3.30
N ILE A 153 3.60 -8.25 2.52
CA ILE A 153 4.51 -9.32 2.94
C ILE A 153 5.79 -9.17 2.14
N ALA A 154 6.92 -8.90 2.79
CA ALA A 154 8.18 -8.64 2.11
C ALA A 154 9.34 -9.48 2.66
N ARG A 155 10.44 -9.58 1.90
CA ARG A 155 11.68 -10.15 2.46
C ARG A 155 12.30 -9.27 3.53
N SER A 156 12.12 -7.95 3.43
CA SER A 156 12.44 -6.97 4.48
C SER A 156 11.82 -5.61 4.14
N PHE A 157 11.75 -4.71 5.12
CA PHE A 157 11.23 -3.35 4.96
C PHE A 157 12.28 -2.29 5.30
N ALA A 158 12.13 -1.12 4.69
CA ALA A 158 12.77 0.08 5.20
C ALA A 158 12.07 0.57 6.48
N ARG A 159 12.85 0.91 7.51
CA ARG A 159 12.38 1.25 8.88
C ARG A 159 11.21 2.25 8.93
N ILE A 160 11.32 3.35 8.18
CA ILE A 160 10.30 4.41 8.21
C ILE A 160 9.02 3.95 7.52
N HIS A 161 9.15 3.25 6.39
CA HIS A 161 8.00 2.75 5.66
C HIS A 161 7.23 1.70 6.46
N GLU A 162 7.94 0.77 7.12
CA GLU A 162 7.33 -0.21 8.04
C GLU A 162 6.52 0.47 9.14
N THR A 163 7.06 1.55 9.72
CA THR A 163 6.36 2.34 10.75
C THR A 163 5.11 3.00 10.18
N ASN A 164 5.21 3.61 8.99
CA ASN A 164 4.08 4.26 8.34
C ASN A 164 2.95 3.26 8.06
N LEU A 165 3.27 2.05 7.57
CA LEU A 165 2.28 0.99 7.34
C LEU A 165 1.50 0.64 8.63
N LYS A 166 2.22 0.45 9.74
CA LYS A 166 1.61 0.18 11.06
C LYS A 166 0.70 1.34 11.50
N MET A 167 1.14 2.58 11.32
CA MET A 167 0.35 3.77 11.67
C MET A 167 -0.94 3.89 10.87
N GLN A 168 -0.96 3.42 9.61
CA GLN A 168 -2.17 3.40 8.78
C GLN A 168 -3.05 2.15 8.97
N GLY A 169 -2.72 1.29 9.94
CA GLY A 169 -3.48 0.07 10.23
C GLY A 169 -3.33 -1.00 9.15
N MET A 170 -2.21 -1.01 8.43
CA MET A 170 -1.81 -2.14 7.58
C MET A 170 -0.91 -3.10 8.36
N LEU A 171 -0.84 -4.34 7.90
CA LEU A 171 0.03 -5.36 8.48
C LEU A 171 1.30 -5.58 7.62
N PRO A 172 2.44 -4.97 7.95
CA PRO A 172 3.71 -5.33 7.34
C PRO A 172 4.24 -6.62 7.96
N LEU A 173 4.40 -7.67 7.15
CA LEU A 173 4.96 -8.96 7.56
C LEU A 173 6.24 -9.28 6.81
N VAL A 174 7.19 -9.88 7.51
CA VAL A 174 8.44 -10.33 6.90
C VAL A 174 8.40 -11.85 6.79
N PHE A 175 8.80 -12.38 5.63
CA PHE A 175 8.97 -13.83 5.49
C PHE A 175 9.96 -14.37 6.51
N ALA A 176 9.60 -15.47 7.19
CA ALA A 176 10.52 -16.14 8.11
C ALA A 176 11.72 -16.75 7.34
N ASP A 177 11.44 -17.34 6.16
CA ASP A 177 12.45 -17.69 5.16
C ASP A 177 12.27 -16.78 3.94
N PRO A 178 13.23 -15.89 3.63
CA PRO A 178 13.18 -15.04 2.44
C PRO A 178 13.03 -15.80 1.12
N GLN A 179 13.38 -17.10 1.05
CA GLN A 179 13.19 -17.93 -0.14
C GLN A 179 11.71 -18.23 -0.42
N ASP A 180 10.83 -18.12 0.58
CA ASP A 180 9.39 -18.33 0.38
C ASP A 180 8.77 -17.30 -0.57
N TYR A 181 9.40 -16.13 -0.74
CA TYR A 181 9.05 -15.17 -1.79
C TYR A 181 8.97 -15.85 -3.17
N ASP A 182 9.90 -16.75 -3.51
CA ASP A 182 9.97 -17.39 -4.83
C ASP A 182 8.85 -18.42 -5.03
N ARG A 183 8.24 -18.91 -3.94
CA ARG A 183 7.13 -19.87 -3.98
C ARG A 183 5.80 -19.24 -4.34
N VAL A 184 5.65 -17.93 -4.14
CA VAL A 184 4.40 -17.21 -4.42
C VAL A 184 4.18 -17.04 -5.92
N ARG A 185 3.08 -17.59 -6.44
CA ARG A 185 2.72 -17.59 -7.87
C ARG A 185 1.55 -16.68 -8.16
N GLU A 186 1.45 -16.28 -9.42
CA GLU A 186 0.36 -15.43 -9.88
C GLU A 186 -0.99 -16.14 -9.74
N GLY A 187 -1.94 -15.45 -9.11
CA GLY A 187 -3.30 -15.96 -8.90
C GLY A 187 -3.45 -16.88 -7.68
N ASP A 188 -2.40 -17.08 -6.88
CA ASP A 188 -2.55 -17.66 -5.54
C ASP A 188 -3.36 -16.71 -4.64
N CYS A 189 -4.05 -17.26 -3.64
CA CYS A 189 -4.72 -16.51 -2.58
C CYS A 189 -4.04 -16.77 -1.23
N ILE A 190 -3.98 -15.76 -0.38
CA ILE A 190 -3.31 -15.82 0.92
C ILE A 190 -4.32 -15.73 2.07
N THR A 191 -4.19 -16.64 3.02
CA THR A 191 -4.84 -16.54 4.34
C THR A 191 -3.77 -16.41 5.42
N LEU A 192 -3.93 -15.45 6.33
CA LEU A 192 -3.08 -15.36 7.53
C LEU A 192 -3.85 -15.89 8.73
N VAL A 193 -3.33 -16.96 9.32
CA VAL A 193 -3.90 -17.65 10.47
C VAL A 193 -3.31 -17.06 11.76
N GLY A 194 -4.16 -16.86 12.78
CA GLY A 194 -3.79 -16.32 14.09
C GLY A 194 -3.91 -14.80 14.17
N VAL A 195 -4.16 -14.10 13.05
CA VAL A 195 -4.30 -12.63 13.04
C VAL A 195 -5.65 -12.20 13.60
N GLU A 196 -6.72 -12.90 13.25
CA GLU A 196 -8.10 -12.53 13.64
C GLU A 196 -8.58 -13.32 14.86
N GLU A 197 -7.92 -14.43 15.17
CA GLU A 197 -8.22 -15.33 16.28
C GLU A 197 -7.65 -14.84 17.64
N GLY A 198 -6.98 -13.69 17.65
CA GLY A 198 -6.41 -13.09 18.85
C GLY A 198 -5.04 -13.64 19.26
N GLU A 199 -4.39 -14.38 18.38
CA GLU A 199 -3.05 -14.94 18.61
C GLU A 199 -1.93 -13.96 18.25
N LEU A 200 -2.25 -12.89 17.52
CA LEU A 200 -1.30 -11.85 17.15
C LEU A 200 -0.71 -11.16 18.39
N GLY A 201 0.60 -11.29 18.56
CA GLY A 201 1.33 -10.67 19.66
C GLY A 201 2.82 -10.49 19.37
N PRO A 202 3.53 -9.70 20.19
CA PRO A 202 4.97 -9.52 20.04
C PRO A 202 5.72 -10.86 20.07
N GLY A 203 6.53 -11.12 19.05
CA GLY A 203 7.33 -12.35 18.94
C GLY A 203 6.57 -13.59 18.47
N ILE A 204 5.26 -13.50 18.23
CA ILE A 204 4.46 -14.59 17.67
C ILE A 204 4.58 -14.58 16.14
N GLN A 205 4.94 -15.72 15.55
CA GLN A 205 4.97 -15.88 14.10
C GLN A 205 3.55 -16.09 13.57
N VAL A 206 3.21 -15.36 12.52
CA VAL A 206 1.95 -15.53 11.78
C VAL A 206 2.14 -16.63 10.74
N VAL A 207 1.16 -17.53 10.63
CA VAL A 207 1.18 -18.61 9.65
C VAL A 207 0.47 -18.15 8.37
N MET A 208 1.20 -18.19 7.25
CA MET A 208 0.68 -17.84 5.92
C MET A 208 0.27 -19.10 5.16
N TRP A 209 -1.02 -19.29 4.93
CA TRP A 209 -1.56 -20.35 4.07
C TRP A 209 -1.75 -19.81 2.65
N MET A 210 -1.23 -20.53 1.67
CA MET A 210 -1.38 -20.19 0.26
C MET A 210 -2.27 -21.23 -0.40
N LYS A 211 -3.35 -20.77 -1.03
CA LYS A 211 -4.16 -21.62 -1.89
C LYS A 211 -3.76 -21.37 -3.33
N SER A 212 -3.14 -22.36 -3.98
CA SER A 212 -2.76 -22.18 -5.37
C SER A 212 -3.97 -22.25 -6.29
N ARG A 213 -3.95 -21.44 -7.34
CA ARG A 213 -4.99 -21.45 -8.39
C ARG A 213 -5.18 -22.84 -9.02
N ASN A 214 -4.14 -23.67 -9.03
CA ASN A 214 -4.15 -25.02 -9.60
C ASN A 214 -4.59 -26.12 -8.61
N GLY A 215 -5.10 -25.76 -7.43
CA GLY A 215 -5.65 -26.72 -6.46
C GLY A 215 -4.62 -27.44 -5.59
N GLY A 216 -3.35 -27.00 -5.60
CA GLY A 216 -2.37 -27.38 -4.59
C GLY A 216 -2.44 -26.43 -3.39
N GLU A 217 -2.42 -27.00 -2.18
CA GLU A 217 -2.15 -26.28 -0.94
C GLU A 217 -0.64 -26.22 -0.67
#